data_AF-A0A945E9B2-F1
#
_entry.id   AF-A0A945E9B2-F1
#
_cell.length_a   1.000
_cell.length_b   1.000
_cell.length_c   1.000
_cell.angle_alpha   90.00
_cell.angle_beta   90.00
_cell.angle_gamma   90.00
#
_symmetry.space_group_name_H-M   'P 1'
#
loop_
_entity.id
_entity.type
_entity.pdbx_description
1 polymer ?
#
loop_
_entity_poly.entity_id
_entity_poly.type
_entity_poly.pdbx_seq_one_letter_code
_entity_poly.pdbx_strand_id
1 'polypeptide(L)'
;MTEHKTTKTVLAELTKPFLGSMTVTGLIAVRRWEDFAQLPIERQTVAEHVLSLTKLIRRCTRIVNAERNDDNKLDLSLLTDAALIHDDGEGILAVDISTRFKQSHNVVHEFLAFASNQDKTDPIEYNRTLRAYLLQYCFAEEVKDLLRVENGNAINIIKSLEREKRDEAFFFKLIERLEYILFGLRQYFKREILEVAVSTIDHHLPSLDELCRKV
;
A
#
# COMPACT_ATOMS: atom_id res chain seq x y z
N MET A 1 6.02 17.67 42.06
CA MET A 1 7.32 17.16 41.55
C MET A 1 7.04 16.45 40.25
N THR A 2 7.48 17.01 39.13
CA THR A 2 7.45 16.33 37.83
C THR A 2 8.57 15.29 37.83
N GLU A 3 8.22 14.00 37.84
CA GLU A 3 9.20 12.93 37.65
C GLU A 3 9.83 13.08 36.26
N HIS A 4 11.12 13.40 36.22
CA HIS A 4 11.88 13.37 34.98
C HIS A 4 12.09 11.91 34.56
N LYS A 5 11.34 11.49 33.53
CA LYS A 5 11.60 10.21 32.86
C LYS A 5 13.05 10.19 32.36
N THR A 6 13.77 9.12 32.66
CA THR A 6 15.12 8.92 32.14
C THR A 6 15.07 8.69 30.62
N THR A 7 16.13 9.05 29.90
CA THR A 7 16.26 8.79 28.46
C THR A 7 16.01 7.32 28.12
N LYS A 8 16.38 6.39 29.00
CA LYS A 8 16.14 4.94 28.84
C LYS A 8 14.64 4.59 28.92
N THR A 9 13.91 5.20 29.84
CA THR A 9 12.44 5.01 29.97
C THR A 9 11.72 5.58 28.76
N VAL A 10 12.11 6.79 28.32
CA VAL A 10 11.53 7.42 27.12
C VAL A 10 11.82 6.59 25.87
N LEU A 11 13.05 6.11 25.68
CA LEU A 11 13.40 5.22 24.57
C LEU A 11 12.59 3.93 24.63
N ALA A 12 12.51 3.27 25.78
CA ALA A 12 11.73 2.03 25.91
C ALA A 12 10.25 2.25 25.59
N GLU A 13 9.64 3.34 26.07
CA GLU A 13 8.26 3.71 25.75
C GLU A 13 8.06 4.04 24.27
N LEU A 14 9.00 4.79 23.68
CA LEU A 14 8.95 5.16 22.26
C LEU A 14 9.20 3.96 21.35
N THR A 15 10.06 3.01 21.70
CA THR A 15 10.41 1.87 20.85
C THR A 15 9.49 0.68 21.04
N LYS A 16 8.82 0.55 22.20
CA LYS A 16 7.97 -0.61 22.52
C LYS A 16 6.88 -0.89 21.46
N PRO A 17 6.19 0.11 20.87
CA PRO A 17 5.25 -0.13 19.76
C PRO A 17 5.94 -0.66 18.49
N PHE A 18 7.21 -0.32 18.27
CA PHE A 18 7.98 -0.66 17.06
C PHE A 18 8.77 -1.97 17.18
N LEU A 19 9.03 -2.45 18.40
CA LEU A 19 9.77 -3.70 18.64
C LEU A 19 8.95 -4.95 18.26
N GLY A 20 7.62 -4.89 18.33
CA GLY A 20 6.72 -5.94 17.83
C GLY A 20 6.30 -5.77 16.37
N SER A 21 6.46 -4.56 15.82
CA SER A 21 6.08 -4.20 14.45
C SER A 21 7.32 -3.84 13.61
N MET A 22 8.30 -4.74 13.57
CA MET A 22 9.48 -4.61 12.67
C MET A 22 9.10 -4.74 11.18
N THR A 23 7.88 -4.35 10.78
CA THR A 23 7.40 -4.24 9.40
C THR A 23 8.41 -3.50 8.55
N VAL A 24 8.93 -2.36 9.02
CA VAL A 24 9.96 -1.59 8.29
C VAL A 24 11.19 -2.43 7.94
N THR A 25 11.68 -3.26 8.87
CA THR A 25 12.82 -4.14 8.62
C THR A 25 12.47 -5.25 7.62
N GLY A 26 11.25 -5.80 7.72
CA GLY A 26 10.70 -6.75 6.75
C GLY A 26 10.63 -6.15 5.35
N LEU A 27 10.06 -4.95 5.20
CA LEU A 27 9.92 -4.24 3.93
C LEU A 27 11.28 -3.90 3.28
N ILE A 28 12.32 -3.68 4.09
CA ILE A 28 13.70 -3.47 3.59
C ILE A 28 14.32 -4.79 3.09
N ALA A 29 13.98 -5.90 3.73
CA ALA A 29 14.55 -7.22 3.39
C ALA A 29 13.91 -7.83 2.13
N VAL A 30 12.64 -7.53 1.86
CA VAL A 30 11.92 -8.06 0.70
C VAL A 30 12.25 -7.26 -0.55
N ARG A 31 12.69 -7.96 -1.61
CA ARG A 31 12.94 -7.41 -2.94
C ARG A 31 11.76 -7.72 -3.85
N ARG A 32 11.43 -6.75 -4.70
CA ARG A 32 10.41 -6.88 -5.75
C ARG A 32 11.05 -7.27 -7.07
N TRP A 33 10.22 -7.60 -8.05
CA TRP A 33 10.60 -7.86 -9.45
C TRP A 33 11.28 -9.20 -9.70
N GLU A 34 10.96 -10.22 -8.90
CA GLU A 34 11.52 -11.57 -9.06
C GLU A 34 11.15 -12.23 -10.41
N ASP A 35 10.04 -11.82 -11.05
CA ASP A 35 9.65 -12.26 -12.41
C ASP A 35 10.71 -11.91 -13.48
N PHE A 36 11.55 -10.93 -13.20
CA PHE A 36 12.64 -10.47 -14.06
C PHE A 36 14.01 -10.81 -13.48
N ALA A 37 14.10 -11.82 -12.60
CA ALA A 37 15.32 -12.13 -11.87
C ALA A 37 16.53 -12.43 -12.78
N GLN A 38 16.27 -12.93 -13.99
CA GLN A 38 17.24 -13.23 -15.04
C GLN A 38 17.77 -11.99 -15.79
N LEU A 39 17.12 -10.84 -15.66
CA LEU A 39 17.52 -9.60 -16.32
C LEU A 39 18.42 -8.76 -15.39
N PRO A 40 19.35 -7.96 -15.94
CA PRO A 40 20.27 -7.11 -15.16
C PRO A 40 19.58 -5.80 -14.68
N ILE A 41 18.38 -5.94 -14.11
CA ILE A 41 17.57 -4.82 -13.62
C ILE A 41 18.01 -4.37 -12.23
N GLU A 42 17.77 -3.11 -11.90
CA GLU A 42 17.80 -2.68 -10.51
C GLU A 42 16.54 -3.20 -9.82
N ARG A 43 16.66 -3.93 -8.70
CA ARG A 43 15.51 -4.44 -7.93
C ARG A 43 15.22 -3.54 -6.73
N GLN A 44 14.00 -3.03 -6.70
CA GLN A 44 13.48 -2.24 -5.59
C GLN A 44 13.20 -3.13 -4.37
N THR A 45 13.46 -2.64 -3.15
CA THR A 45 12.83 -3.23 -1.95
C THR A 45 11.38 -2.82 -1.85
N VAL A 46 10.56 -3.53 -1.08
CA VAL A 46 9.19 -3.09 -0.80
C VAL A 46 9.19 -1.73 -0.09
N ALA A 47 10.17 -1.47 0.79
CA ALA A 47 10.32 -0.16 1.44
C ALA A 47 10.63 0.98 0.43
N GLU A 48 11.46 0.73 -0.58
CA GLU A 48 11.74 1.69 -1.65
C GLU A 48 10.50 1.94 -2.51
N HIS A 49 9.65 0.93 -2.72
CA HIS A 49 8.35 1.06 -3.40
C HIS A 49 7.39 1.92 -2.58
N VAL A 50 7.16 1.57 -1.32
CA VAL A 50 6.31 2.33 -0.39
C VAL A 50 6.73 3.80 -0.32
N LEU A 51 8.04 4.08 -0.27
CA LEU A 51 8.55 5.45 -0.26
C LEU A 51 8.31 6.19 -1.58
N SER A 52 8.55 5.53 -2.72
CA SER A 52 8.29 6.05 -4.07
C SER A 52 6.80 6.39 -4.24
N LEU A 53 5.94 5.44 -3.90
CA LEU A 53 4.49 5.54 -3.95
C LEU A 53 3.98 6.69 -3.06
N THR A 54 4.45 6.76 -1.82
CA THR A 54 4.06 7.83 -0.89
C THR A 54 4.43 9.22 -1.43
N LYS A 55 5.60 9.36 -2.07
CA LYS A 55 6.00 10.63 -2.69
C LYS A 55 5.11 10.98 -3.89
N LEU A 56 4.79 10.00 -4.74
CA LEU A 56 3.90 10.18 -5.88
C LEU A 56 2.50 10.59 -5.42
N ILE A 57 1.90 9.88 -4.47
CA ILE A 57 0.60 10.22 -3.88
C ILE A 57 0.62 11.65 -3.36
N ARG A 58 1.59 12.01 -2.51
CA ARG A 58 1.64 13.38 -1.94
C ARG A 58 1.72 14.46 -3.01
N ARG A 59 2.50 14.22 -4.07
CA ARG A 59 2.65 15.21 -5.15
C ARG A 59 1.38 15.29 -5.99
N CYS A 60 0.87 14.16 -6.45
CA CYS A 60 -0.29 14.10 -7.34
C CYS A 60 -1.56 14.55 -6.64
N THR A 61 -1.79 14.15 -5.38
CA THR A 61 -2.94 14.63 -4.58
C THR A 61 -2.94 16.14 -4.42
N ARG A 62 -1.77 16.76 -4.19
CA ARG A 62 -1.67 18.23 -4.11
C ARG A 62 -1.99 18.92 -5.42
N ILE A 63 -1.58 18.35 -6.55
CA ILE A 63 -1.90 18.88 -7.87
C ILE A 63 -3.41 18.77 -8.11
N VAL A 64 -3.99 17.58 -7.91
CA VAL A 64 -5.43 17.36 -8.09
C VAL A 64 -6.26 18.25 -7.16
N ASN A 65 -5.89 18.35 -5.88
CA ASN A 65 -6.62 19.18 -4.92
C ASN A 65 -6.49 20.69 -5.18
N ALA A 66 -5.46 21.14 -5.91
CA ALA A 66 -5.36 22.54 -6.32
C ALA A 66 -6.37 22.88 -7.43
N GLU A 67 -6.73 21.89 -8.26
CA GLU A 67 -7.71 22.03 -9.34
C GLU A 67 -9.16 21.78 -8.88
N ARG A 68 -9.36 21.22 -7.69
CA ARG A 68 -10.68 20.90 -7.11
C ARG A 68 -11.19 22.02 -6.19
N ASN A 69 -12.51 22.17 -6.12
CA ASN A 69 -13.17 22.99 -5.12
C ASN A 69 -13.00 22.40 -3.70
N ASP A 70 -13.11 23.25 -2.67
CA ASP A 70 -12.80 22.88 -1.27
C ASP A 70 -13.58 21.65 -0.78
N ASP A 71 -14.84 21.49 -1.22
CA ASP A 71 -15.73 20.42 -0.75
C ASP A 71 -15.43 19.02 -1.33
N ASN A 72 -14.61 18.91 -2.39
CA ASN A 72 -14.33 17.64 -3.07
C ASN A 72 -12.84 17.26 -3.09
N LYS A 73 -12.05 17.85 -2.19
CA LYS A 73 -10.61 17.54 -2.09
C LYS A 73 -10.39 16.11 -1.60
N LEU A 74 -9.43 15.42 -2.24
CA LEU A 74 -8.97 14.11 -1.82
C LEU A 74 -8.32 14.19 -0.44
N ASP A 75 -8.62 13.22 0.41
CA ASP A 75 -8.02 13.09 1.74
C ASP A 75 -6.56 12.65 1.66
N LEU A 76 -5.66 13.64 1.70
CA LEU A 76 -4.23 13.41 1.62
C LEU A 76 -3.72 12.52 2.76
N SER A 77 -4.28 12.65 3.98
CA SER A 77 -3.83 11.86 5.12
C SER A 77 -4.14 10.39 4.91
N LEU A 78 -5.39 10.08 4.52
CA LEU A 78 -5.81 8.72 4.23
C LEU A 78 -4.96 8.09 3.12
N LEU A 79 -4.72 8.82 2.04
CA LEU A 79 -3.92 8.33 0.90
C LEU A 79 -2.46 8.08 1.28
N THR A 80 -1.85 8.95 2.11
CA THR A 80 -0.48 8.73 2.57
C THR A 80 -0.38 7.58 3.56
N ASP A 81 -1.33 7.47 4.48
CA ASP A 81 -1.37 6.37 5.44
C ASP A 81 -1.54 5.04 4.69
N ALA A 82 -2.42 5.00 3.68
CA ALA A 82 -2.62 3.82 2.83
C ALA A 82 -1.32 3.43 2.10
N ALA A 83 -0.60 4.36 1.48
CA ALA A 83 0.66 4.04 0.80
C ALA A 83 1.73 3.50 1.75
N LEU A 84 1.79 4.02 2.98
CA LEU A 84 2.79 3.60 3.96
C LEU A 84 2.58 2.16 4.43
N ILE A 85 1.33 1.70 4.51
CA ILE A 85 1.00 0.42 5.16
C ILE A 85 0.46 -0.65 4.21
N HIS A 86 0.13 -0.33 2.95
CA HIS A 86 -0.58 -1.28 2.07
C HIS A 86 0.15 -2.62 1.91
N ASP A 87 1.49 -2.60 1.92
CA ASP A 87 2.36 -3.77 1.82
C ASP A 87 2.91 -4.26 3.18
N ASP A 88 2.41 -3.77 4.32
CA ASP A 88 2.89 -4.23 5.64
C ASP A 88 2.74 -5.75 5.81
N GLY A 89 1.69 -6.33 5.22
CA GLY A 89 1.48 -7.78 5.18
C GLY A 89 2.62 -8.53 4.48
N GLU A 90 3.14 -7.99 3.37
CA GLU A 90 4.29 -8.53 2.64
C GLU A 90 5.57 -8.46 3.49
N GLY A 91 5.77 -7.35 4.20
CA GLY A 91 6.89 -7.19 5.15
C GLY A 91 6.84 -8.19 6.30
N ILE A 92 5.66 -8.49 6.84
CA ILE A 92 5.45 -9.47 7.91
C ILE A 92 5.68 -10.89 7.41
N LEU A 93 5.17 -11.21 6.21
CA LEU A 93 5.31 -12.53 5.59
C LEU A 93 6.69 -12.74 4.93
N ALA A 94 7.51 -11.68 4.85
CA ALA A 94 8.80 -11.66 4.18
C ALA A 94 8.72 -12.15 2.71
N VAL A 95 7.66 -11.77 1.99
CA VAL A 95 7.42 -12.18 0.61
C VAL A 95 6.77 -11.03 -0.18
N ASP A 96 7.27 -10.77 -1.40
CA ASP A 96 6.61 -9.94 -2.42
C ASP A 96 6.06 -10.92 -3.46
N ILE A 97 4.73 -10.96 -3.59
CA ILE A 97 4.07 -11.80 -4.59
C ILE A 97 3.77 -10.90 -5.78
N SER A 98 4.43 -11.16 -6.90
CA SER A 98 4.21 -10.40 -8.13
C SER A 98 2.72 -10.29 -8.45
N THR A 99 2.30 -9.08 -8.81
CA THR A 99 0.93 -8.76 -9.20
C THR A 99 0.40 -9.63 -10.35
N ARG A 100 1.28 -10.26 -11.13
CA ARG A 100 0.92 -11.21 -12.20
C ARG A 100 0.48 -12.57 -11.69
N PHE A 101 1.03 -12.99 -10.56
CA PHE A 101 0.82 -14.32 -9.98
C PHE A 101 0.00 -14.26 -8.68
N LYS A 102 -0.28 -13.05 -8.18
CA LYS A 102 -1.03 -12.80 -6.95
C LYS A 102 -2.47 -13.29 -7.11
N GLN A 103 -2.82 -14.32 -6.36
CA GLN A 103 -4.18 -14.86 -6.30
C GLN A 103 -4.93 -14.28 -5.10
N SER A 104 -6.27 -14.34 -5.12
CA SER A 104 -7.11 -13.73 -4.08
C SER A 104 -6.82 -14.28 -2.67
N HIS A 105 -6.41 -15.54 -2.54
CA HIS A 105 -6.01 -16.13 -1.25
C HIS A 105 -4.70 -15.53 -0.70
N ASN A 106 -3.75 -15.15 -1.56
CA ASN A 106 -2.52 -14.47 -1.15
C ASN A 106 -2.84 -13.13 -0.49
N VAL A 107 -3.77 -12.37 -1.11
CA VAL A 107 -4.24 -11.08 -0.60
C VAL A 107 -4.88 -11.21 0.78
N VAL A 108 -5.68 -12.26 0.99
CA VAL A 108 -6.30 -12.53 2.30
C VAL A 108 -5.24 -12.88 3.34
N HIS A 109 -4.23 -13.68 2.98
CA HIS A 109 -3.13 -14.00 3.88
C HIS A 109 -2.34 -12.76 4.30
N GLU A 110 -2.03 -11.87 3.36
CA GLU A 110 -1.38 -10.58 3.65
C GLU A 110 -2.22 -9.72 4.59
N PHE A 111 -3.53 -9.62 4.35
CA PHE A 111 -4.44 -8.90 5.24
C PHE A 111 -4.46 -9.49 6.65
N LEU A 112 -4.54 -10.82 6.78
CA LEU A 112 -4.55 -11.49 8.08
C LEU A 112 -3.22 -11.30 8.82
N ALA A 113 -2.09 -11.36 8.10
CA ALA A 113 -0.77 -11.07 8.63
C ALA A 113 -0.69 -9.64 9.17
N PHE A 114 -1.12 -8.66 8.37
CA PHE A 114 -1.26 -7.28 8.79
C PHE A 114 -2.13 -7.14 10.04
N ALA A 115 -3.39 -7.58 10.01
CA ALA A 115 -4.37 -7.36 11.08
C ALA A 115 -4.01 -8.07 12.40
N SER A 116 -3.23 -9.15 12.35
CA SER A 116 -2.74 -9.85 13.55
C SER A 116 -1.54 -9.16 14.21
N ASN A 117 -0.75 -8.38 13.45
CA ASN A 117 0.46 -7.72 13.93
C ASN A 117 0.29 -6.23 14.27
N GLN A 118 -0.88 -5.63 13.98
CA GLN A 118 -1.16 -4.26 14.38
C GLN A 118 -1.45 -4.14 15.88
N ASP A 119 -1.00 -3.03 16.49
CA ASP A 119 -1.32 -2.67 17.87
C ASP A 119 -2.82 -2.34 17.99
N LYS A 120 -3.48 -2.95 18.97
CA LYS A 120 -4.93 -2.82 19.24
C LYS A 120 -5.21 -2.08 20.56
N THR A 121 -4.17 -1.59 21.24
CA THR A 121 -4.29 -0.90 22.52
C THR A 121 -4.94 0.47 22.39
N ASP A 122 -4.79 1.13 21.24
CA ASP A 122 -5.55 2.32 20.84
C ASP A 122 -6.56 1.96 19.73
N PRO A 123 -7.85 1.80 20.05
CA PRO A 123 -8.87 1.44 19.07
C PRO A 123 -9.09 2.49 17.98
N ILE A 124 -8.83 3.78 18.26
CA ILE A 124 -9.01 4.86 17.29
C ILE A 124 -7.90 4.77 16.25
N GLU A 125 -6.66 4.67 16.71
CA GLU A 125 -5.50 4.53 15.83
C GLU A 125 -5.55 3.22 15.04
N TYR A 126 -5.89 2.10 15.68
CA TYR A 126 -6.08 0.83 15.00
C TYR A 126 -7.13 0.92 13.89
N ASN A 127 -8.27 1.57 14.15
CA ASN A 127 -9.31 1.74 13.13
C ASN A 127 -8.85 2.62 11.97
N ARG A 128 -8.11 3.72 12.26
CA ARG A 128 -7.52 4.58 11.24
C ARG A 128 -6.58 3.80 10.32
N THR A 129 -5.65 3.06 10.91
CA THR A 129 -4.66 2.22 10.21
C THR A 129 -5.34 1.11 9.42
N LEU A 130 -6.33 0.43 10.01
CA LEU A 130 -7.09 -0.61 9.32
C LEU A 130 -7.89 -0.05 8.13
N ARG A 131 -8.52 1.12 8.26
CA ARG A 131 -9.23 1.80 7.17
C ARG A 131 -8.27 2.17 6.03
N ALA A 132 -7.11 2.72 6.35
CA ALA A 132 -6.09 3.05 5.36
C ALA A 132 -5.60 1.79 4.61
N TYR A 133 -5.36 0.68 5.32
CA TYR A 133 -4.93 -0.57 4.70
C TYR A 133 -5.98 -1.15 3.76
N LEU A 134 -7.25 -1.15 4.20
CA LEU A 134 -8.38 -1.72 3.45
C LEU A 134 -8.79 -0.89 2.22
N LEU A 135 -8.30 0.36 2.10
CA LEU A 135 -8.59 1.23 0.95
C LEU A 135 -8.27 0.54 -0.39
N GLN A 136 -7.18 -0.24 -0.43
CA GLN A 136 -6.72 -0.97 -1.62
C GLN A 136 -7.71 -2.03 -2.14
N TYR A 137 -8.69 -2.44 -1.34
CA TYR A 137 -9.64 -3.51 -1.70
C TYR A 137 -11.01 -3.02 -2.18
N CYS A 138 -11.27 -1.71 -2.24
CA CYS A 138 -12.58 -1.17 -2.65
C CYS A 138 -13.01 -1.59 -4.07
N PHE A 139 -12.06 -1.91 -4.95
CA PHE A 139 -12.34 -2.36 -6.32
C PHE A 139 -11.94 -3.83 -6.57
N ALA A 140 -11.75 -4.64 -5.52
CA ALA A 140 -11.30 -6.03 -5.62
C ALA A 140 -12.40 -7.01 -5.17
N GLU A 141 -13.40 -7.27 -6.02
CA GLU A 141 -14.58 -8.09 -5.66
C GLU A 141 -14.22 -9.49 -5.15
N GLU A 142 -13.27 -10.15 -5.79
CA GLU A 142 -12.81 -11.50 -5.44
C GLU A 142 -12.24 -11.59 -4.01
N VAL A 143 -11.59 -10.51 -3.56
CA VAL A 143 -11.01 -10.40 -2.21
C VAL A 143 -12.12 -10.16 -1.19
N LYS A 144 -13.19 -9.44 -1.56
CA LYS A 144 -14.32 -9.14 -0.66
C LYS A 144 -15.11 -10.40 -0.30
N ASP A 145 -15.25 -11.35 -1.22
CA ASP A 145 -15.96 -12.59 -0.91
C ASP A 145 -15.18 -13.45 0.08
N LEU A 146 -13.86 -13.52 -0.05
CA LEU A 146 -13.02 -14.25 0.90
C LEU A 146 -12.94 -13.56 2.27
N LEU A 147 -12.75 -12.23 2.29
CA LEU A 147 -12.71 -11.46 3.54
C LEU A 147 -14.04 -11.51 4.31
N ARG A 148 -15.18 -11.74 3.64
CA ARG A 148 -16.48 -11.92 4.30
C ARG A 148 -16.49 -13.13 5.23
N VAL A 149 -15.76 -14.18 4.87
CA VAL A 149 -15.65 -15.43 5.63
C VAL A 149 -14.64 -15.27 6.77
N GLU A 150 -13.49 -14.68 6.49
CA GLU A 150 -12.35 -14.62 7.42
C GLU A 150 -12.43 -13.44 8.41
N ASN A 151 -13.05 -12.33 8.03
CA ASN A 151 -13.16 -11.13 8.88
C ASN A 151 -14.33 -10.22 8.48
N GLY A 152 -15.54 -10.54 8.96
CA GLY A 152 -16.76 -9.79 8.62
C GLY A 152 -16.70 -8.28 8.90
N ASN A 153 -15.87 -7.82 9.85
CA ASN A 153 -15.69 -6.40 10.11
C ASN A 153 -14.94 -5.67 8.99
N ALA A 154 -13.96 -6.32 8.36
CA ALA A 154 -13.21 -5.75 7.24
C ALA A 154 -14.13 -5.38 6.06
N ILE A 155 -15.14 -6.21 5.78
CA ILE A 155 -16.13 -5.95 4.72
C ILE A 155 -16.99 -4.72 5.01
N ASN A 156 -17.40 -4.54 6.26
CA ASN A 156 -18.18 -3.36 6.64
C ASN A 156 -17.35 -2.09 6.46
N ILE A 157 -16.05 -2.15 6.77
CA ILE A 157 -15.13 -1.05 6.56
C ILE A 157 -14.95 -0.77 5.06
N ILE A 158 -14.70 -1.79 4.24
CA ILE A 158 -14.56 -1.63 2.79
C ILE A 158 -15.82 -0.99 2.18
N LYS A 159 -17.03 -1.45 2.56
CA LYS A 159 -18.29 -0.85 2.10
C LYS A 159 -18.48 0.61 2.56
N SER A 160 -17.99 0.98 3.74
CA SER A 160 -17.97 2.37 4.20
C SER A 160 -17.02 3.20 3.34
N LEU A 161 -15.80 2.71 3.10
CA LEU A 161 -14.82 3.37 2.23
C LEU A 161 -15.32 3.53 0.79
N GLU A 162 -16.01 2.54 0.23
CA GLU A 162 -16.59 2.64 -1.12
C GLU A 162 -17.66 3.73 -1.26
N ARG A 163 -18.36 4.07 -0.17
CA ARG A 163 -19.38 5.12 -0.16
C ARG A 163 -18.79 6.49 0.12
N GLU A 164 -17.84 6.55 1.05
CA GLU A 164 -17.33 7.81 1.60
C GLU A 164 -16.02 8.28 0.95
N LYS A 165 -15.24 7.33 0.43
CA LYS A 165 -13.83 7.50 0.02
C LYS A 165 -13.51 6.78 -1.30
N ARG A 166 -14.50 6.71 -2.19
CA ARG A 166 -14.38 6.04 -3.50
C ARG A 166 -13.29 6.68 -4.36
N ASP A 167 -13.25 8.01 -4.36
CA ASP A 167 -12.27 8.82 -5.08
C ASP A 167 -10.85 8.54 -4.59
N GLU A 168 -10.63 8.48 -3.28
CA GLU A 168 -9.35 8.11 -2.71
C GLU A 168 -8.96 6.68 -3.06
N ALA A 169 -9.89 5.72 -3.01
CA ALA A 169 -9.59 4.35 -3.40
C ALA A 169 -9.21 4.23 -4.88
N PHE A 170 -9.89 4.97 -5.76
CA PHE A 170 -9.57 5.03 -7.19
C PHE A 170 -8.18 5.65 -7.38
N PHE A 171 -7.94 6.80 -6.75
CA PHE A 171 -6.70 7.54 -6.87
C PHE A 171 -5.51 6.74 -6.35
N PHE A 172 -5.68 6.04 -5.22
CA PHE A 172 -4.67 5.14 -4.66
C PHE A 172 -4.26 4.07 -5.67
N LYS A 173 -5.24 3.32 -6.22
CA LYS A 173 -4.97 2.27 -7.22
C LYS A 173 -4.35 2.82 -8.50
N LEU A 174 -4.81 3.98 -8.96
CA LEU A 174 -4.25 4.65 -10.14
C LEU A 174 -2.75 4.94 -9.94
N ILE A 175 -2.39 5.53 -8.81
CA ILE A 175 -1.01 5.91 -8.51
C ILE A 175 -0.14 4.67 -8.26
N GLU A 176 -0.66 3.63 -7.62
CA GLU A 176 0.03 2.34 -7.44
C GLU A 176 0.45 1.73 -8.79
N ARG A 177 -0.49 1.64 -9.75
CA ARG A 177 -0.22 1.12 -11.10
C ARG A 177 0.72 2.03 -11.90
N LEU A 178 0.60 3.34 -11.74
CA LEU A 178 1.52 4.29 -12.35
C LEU A 178 2.95 4.11 -11.83
N GLU A 179 3.14 3.82 -10.54
CA GLU A 179 4.47 3.58 -9.96
C GLU A 179 5.17 2.38 -10.61
N TYR A 180 4.45 1.26 -10.81
CA TYR A 180 4.96 0.09 -11.54
C TYR A 180 5.41 0.46 -12.98
N ILE A 181 4.60 1.24 -13.71
CA ILE A 181 4.93 1.68 -15.06
C ILE A 181 6.18 2.60 -15.05
N LEU A 182 6.24 3.56 -14.14
CA LEU A 182 7.38 4.46 -14.00
C LEU A 182 8.66 3.70 -13.66
N PHE A 183 8.58 2.65 -12.85
CA PHE A 183 9.71 1.79 -12.57
C PHE A 183 10.18 1.02 -13.82
N GLY A 184 9.25 0.45 -14.58
CA GLY A 184 9.58 -0.22 -15.85
C GLY A 184 10.26 0.73 -16.85
N LEU A 185 9.71 1.93 -17.01
CA LEU A 185 10.32 2.98 -17.84
C LEU A 185 11.71 3.39 -17.35
N ARG A 186 11.95 3.44 -16.03
CA ARG A 186 13.28 3.71 -15.47
C ARG A 186 14.29 2.66 -15.90
N GLN A 187 13.92 1.38 -15.93
CA GLN A 187 14.82 0.32 -16.40
C GLN A 187 15.19 0.53 -17.88
N TYR A 188 14.22 0.90 -18.71
CA TYR A 188 14.48 1.23 -20.12
C TYR A 188 15.41 2.45 -20.26
N PHE A 189 15.06 3.60 -19.67
CA PHE A 189 15.83 4.84 -19.87
C PHE A 189 17.22 4.83 -19.23
N LYS A 190 17.45 4.04 -18.17
CA LYS A 190 18.75 3.99 -17.49
C LYS A 190 19.63 2.80 -17.88
N ARG A 191 19.02 1.72 -18.37
CA ARG A 191 19.73 0.44 -18.60
C ARG A 191 19.42 -0.17 -19.96
N GLU A 192 18.59 0.47 -20.79
CA GLU A 192 18.19 0.01 -22.12
C GLU A 192 17.45 -1.34 -22.11
N ILE A 193 16.84 -1.71 -20.98
CA ILE A 193 16.07 -2.96 -20.82
C ILE A 193 14.60 -2.67 -21.16
N LEU A 194 14.23 -2.90 -22.43
CA LEU A 194 12.90 -2.62 -22.95
C LEU A 194 11.83 -3.59 -22.41
N GLU A 195 12.23 -4.83 -22.13
CA GLU A 195 11.34 -5.93 -21.74
C GLU A 195 10.54 -5.61 -20.48
N VAL A 196 11.16 -4.95 -19.48
CA VAL A 196 10.46 -4.57 -18.25
C VAL A 196 9.44 -3.46 -18.52
N ALA A 197 9.82 -2.45 -19.32
CA ALA A 197 8.93 -1.35 -19.66
C ALA A 197 7.70 -1.84 -20.43
N VAL A 198 7.89 -2.61 -21.49
CA VAL A 198 6.78 -3.20 -22.27
C VAL A 198 5.91 -4.07 -21.38
N SER A 199 6.53 -4.96 -20.60
CA SER A 199 5.81 -5.89 -19.76
C SER A 199 4.97 -5.17 -18.68
N THR A 200 5.50 -4.14 -18.03
CA THR A 200 4.74 -3.35 -17.03
C THR A 200 3.61 -2.55 -17.65
N ILE A 201 3.82 -1.94 -18.83
CA ILE A 201 2.78 -1.21 -19.57
C ILE A 201 1.65 -2.16 -19.99
N ASP A 202 1.99 -3.27 -20.64
CA ASP A 202 1.00 -4.25 -21.14
C ASP A 202 0.16 -4.84 -20.01
N HIS A 203 0.75 -5.02 -18.82
CA HIS A 203 0.04 -5.57 -17.68
C HIS A 203 -0.83 -4.53 -16.96
N HIS A 204 -0.33 -3.32 -16.72
CA HIS A 204 -1.01 -2.35 -15.87
C HIS A 204 -1.90 -1.36 -16.63
N LEU A 205 -1.59 -1.01 -17.88
CA LEU A 205 -2.37 -0.04 -18.65
C LEU A 205 -3.82 -0.51 -18.91
N PRO A 206 -4.09 -1.76 -19.31
CA PRO A 206 -5.47 -2.23 -19.48
C PRO A 206 -6.27 -2.22 -18.17
N SER A 207 -5.61 -2.53 -17.05
CA SER A 207 -6.22 -2.48 -15.72
C SER A 207 -6.58 -1.05 -15.31
N LEU A 208 -5.75 -0.06 -15.69
CA LEU A 208 -6.07 1.36 -15.51
C LEU A 208 -7.27 1.80 -16.33
N ASP A 209 -7.35 1.39 -17.60
CA ASP A 209 -8.50 1.67 -18.46
C ASP A 209 -9.79 1.08 -17.88
N GLU A 210 -9.75 -0.15 -17.38
CA GLU A 210 -10.89 -0.78 -16.72
C GLU A 210 -11.27 -0.04 -15.43
N LEU A 211 -10.29 0.35 -14.62
CA LEU A 211 -10.51 1.10 -13.39
C LEU A 211 -11.20 2.45 -13.70
N CYS A 212 -10.80 3.15 -14.76
CA CYS A 212 -11.40 4.42 -15.17
C CYS A 212 -12.86 4.27 -15.61
N ARG A 213 -13.28 3.10 -16.11
CA ARG A 213 -14.70 2.82 -16.46
C ARG A 213 -15.58 2.54 -15.24
N LYS A 214 -14.99 2.26 -14.07
CA LYS A 214 -15.70 1.94 -12.82
C LYS A 214 -15.99 3.17 -11.97
N VAL A 215 -15.50 4.35 -12.35
CA VAL A 215 -15.70 5.61 -11.64
C VAL A 215 -16.73 6.48 -12.35
#